data_AF-A0A8B9IX75-F1
#
_entry.id   AF-A0A8B9IX75-F1
#
_cell.length_a   1.000
_cell.length_b   1.000
_cell.length_c   1.000
_cell.angle_alpha   90.00
_cell.angle_beta   90.00
_cell.angle_gamma   90.00
#
_symmetry.space_group_name_H-M   'P 1'
#
loop_
_entity.id
_entity.type
_entity.pdbx_description
1 polymer ?
#
loop_
_entity_poly.entity_id
_entity_poly.type
_entity_poly.pdbx_seq_one_letter_code
_entity_poly.pdbx_strand_id
1 'polypeptide(L)'
;MITPVIMGLQSHLYVFLPLRQELLKWNGWGYNDSKFIFNKKGQAEFTGKRYRLGGMVLPTFKEWMEKTFGASLDHKTTSRATLNVNDVPPSIVKEEFLQDLRAAKISYSQDAEDRVFRAHGHCLHEIFILREGMFKRVPDIVVWPVCHEDVVKIVELACKHNLCIIPFGGGTSVSSALECPEEEKRTIVSLDTSQMNRILWIDEKNLTACVEAGIVGQDLENQLAESGFCTGHEPDSMEFSSLGGWVATRASGMKKTIYGNIEDMVIHIKMVTPRGIVEKNCQVPRMSTGPDIHHFIMGSEGTLGVVTEVTIKIRPVPEYQKYGSVVFPNFERGVACLREVAKQRCAPASIRLVDNAQFQFGKYVDLLRQISLSKGFNLLLFKGFDPNILCVATLLFEGDREKVLQHEKQVYDIATKFGGLAAGEDNGQRGYMLTFVIAYLRDLGLDYYVIGESFETSVPWDRVLDLCRNVKERIVRECKEKGVQFAPLSTSEVCSWMAKTINHKTQIHGKQDFLSFTIYKATSFT
;
A
#
# COMPACT_ATOMS: atom_id res chain seq x y z
N MET A 1 -15.10 -10.82 -21.91
CA MET A 1 -13.63 -10.94 -21.86
C MET A 1 -13.02 -9.56 -21.70
N ILE A 2 -12.95 -9.03 -20.46
CA ILE A 2 -12.19 -7.80 -20.13
C ILE A 2 -11.54 -8.03 -18.76
N THR A 3 -10.22 -8.19 -18.82
CA THR A 3 -9.17 -8.36 -17.79
C THR A 3 -9.14 -7.19 -16.80
N PRO A 4 -8.51 -7.25 -15.60
CA PRO A 4 -8.50 -6.15 -14.64
C PRO A 4 -7.88 -4.89 -15.25
N VAL A 5 -8.74 -3.93 -15.61
CA VAL A 5 -8.37 -2.76 -16.43
C VAL A 5 -7.51 -1.75 -15.66
N ILE A 6 -7.36 -1.91 -14.33
CA ILE A 6 -6.59 -0.96 -13.52
C ILE A 6 -5.10 -1.00 -13.84
N MET A 7 -4.54 -2.15 -14.28
CA MET A 7 -3.10 -2.27 -14.44
C MET A 7 -2.61 -2.54 -15.86
N GLY A 8 -3.43 -3.03 -16.78
CA GLY A 8 -2.92 -3.40 -18.13
C GLY A 8 -1.80 -4.44 -18.09
N LEU A 9 -1.70 -5.20 -16.99
CA LEU A 9 -0.69 -6.23 -16.79
C LEU A 9 -1.07 -7.47 -17.61
N GLN A 10 -0.08 -8.03 -18.31
CA GLN A 10 -0.22 -9.29 -19.03
C GLN A 10 -0.45 -10.43 -18.02
N SER A 11 -1.33 -11.36 -18.39
CA SER A 11 -1.78 -12.51 -17.60
C SER A 11 -0.67 -13.55 -17.38
N HIS A 12 0.23 -13.28 -16.44
CA HIS A 12 1.13 -14.28 -15.89
C HIS A 12 0.85 -14.39 -14.39
N LEU A 13 0.77 -15.61 -13.84
CA LEU A 13 0.76 -15.80 -12.39
C LEU A 13 2.02 -15.14 -11.81
N TYR A 14 1.88 -14.21 -10.87
CA TYR A 14 2.97 -13.49 -10.23
C TYR A 14 3.34 -14.15 -8.90
N VAL A 15 3.47 -15.49 -8.89
CA VAL A 15 3.99 -16.21 -7.73
C VAL A 15 5.38 -15.68 -7.44
N PHE A 16 5.59 -15.15 -6.23
CA PHE A 16 6.93 -14.74 -5.82
C PHE A 16 7.86 -15.94 -5.88
N LEU A 17 8.93 -15.80 -6.68
CA LEU A 17 10.04 -16.72 -6.64
C LEU A 17 10.72 -16.63 -5.25
N PRO A 18 11.27 -17.74 -4.73
CA PRO A 18 12.09 -17.70 -3.51
C PRO A 18 13.20 -16.63 -3.57
N LEU A 19 13.86 -16.52 -4.73
CA LEU A 19 14.86 -15.50 -5.07
C LEU A 19 14.17 -14.21 -5.58
N ARG A 20 13.75 -13.36 -4.64
CA ARG A 20 12.94 -12.16 -4.97
C ARG A 20 13.69 -11.11 -5.78
N GLN A 21 15.00 -11.00 -5.58
CA GLN A 21 15.89 -10.04 -6.22
C GLN A 21 16.01 -10.21 -7.74
N GLU A 22 15.63 -11.37 -8.29
CA GLU A 22 15.57 -11.57 -9.75
C GLU A 22 14.46 -10.70 -10.39
N LEU A 23 13.35 -10.51 -9.66
CA LEU A 23 12.17 -9.80 -10.14
C LEU A 23 12.03 -8.40 -9.52
N LEU A 24 12.37 -8.27 -8.24
CA LEU A 24 12.19 -7.08 -7.41
C LEU A 24 13.51 -6.39 -7.12
N LYS A 25 13.45 -5.09 -6.87
CA LYS A 25 14.61 -4.33 -6.41
C LYS A 25 14.96 -4.74 -4.98
N TRP A 26 16.24 -5.01 -4.75
CA TRP A 26 16.74 -5.35 -3.42
C TRP A 26 16.91 -4.12 -2.50
N ASN A 27 16.96 -2.90 -3.06
CA ASN A 27 17.31 -1.66 -2.35
C ASN A 27 16.28 -0.52 -2.56
N GLY A 28 15.04 -0.86 -2.91
CA GLY A 28 14.01 0.12 -3.26
C GLY A 28 12.65 -0.53 -3.47
N TRP A 29 11.70 0.23 -4.00
CA TRP A 29 10.34 -0.27 -4.22
C TRP A 29 10.19 -0.99 -5.57
N GLY A 30 9.49 -2.13 -5.52
CA GLY A 30 8.85 -2.76 -6.67
C GLY A 30 9.77 -3.48 -7.65
N TYR A 31 9.31 -3.62 -8.90
CA TYR A 31 9.97 -4.44 -9.93
C TYR A 31 11.27 -3.82 -10.46
N ASN A 32 12.23 -4.67 -10.83
CA ASN A 32 13.52 -4.27 -11.41
C ASN A 32 13.39 -3.47 -12.72
N ASP A 33 12.39 -3.80 -13.54
CA ASP A 33 12.15 -3.16 -14.84
C ASP A 33 11.42 -1.81 -14.76
N SER A 34 10.99 -1.40 -13.56
CA SER A 34 10.12 -0.26 -13.32
C SER A 34 10.80 0.76 -12.40
N LYS A 35 11.22 1.88 -12.97
CA LYS A 35 11.84 2.99 -12.23
C LYS A 35 11.72 4.30 -12.99
N PHE A 36 11.71 5.41 -12.26
CA PHE A 36 11.93 6.70 -12.88
C PHE A 36 13.42 6.94 -13.15
N ILE A 37 13.73 7.47 -14.32
CA ILE A 37 15.08 7.91 -14.71
C ILE A 37 15.00 9.27 -15.39
N PHE A 38 16.09 10.02 -15.39
CA PHE A 38 16.26 11.14 -16.32
C PHE A 38 16.99 10.65 -17.57
N ASN A 39 16.36 10.81 -18.73
CA ASN A 39 16.94 10.41 -20.01
C ASN A 39 18.07 11.37 -20.44
N LYS A 40 18.71 11.08 -21.58
CA LYS A 40 19.84 11.90 -22.11
C LYS A 40 19.48 13.37 -22.38
N LYS A 41 18.19 13.70 -22.46
CA LYS A 41 17.69 15.08 -22.63
C LYS A 41 17.33 15.75 -21.29
N GLY A 42 17.62 15.09 -20.16
CA GLY A 42 17.27 15.57 -18.83
C GLY A 42 15.77 15.54 -18.53
N GLN A 43 14.99 14.73 -19.26
CA GLN A 43 13.54 14.58 -19.06
C GLN A 43 13.28 13.32 -18.26
N ALA A 44 12.39 13.38 -17.28
CA ALA A 44 12.03 12.20 -16.50
C ALA A 44 11.25 11.21 -17.40
N GLU A 45 11.49 9.93 -17.21
CA GLU A 45 10.84 8.83 -17.92
C GLU A 45 10.64 7.69 -16.94
N PHE A 46 9.50 6.99 -17.04
CA PHE A 46 9.25 5.78 -16.27
C PHE A 46 9.53 4.55 -17.14
N THR A 47 10.44 3.68 -16.71
CA THR A 47 10.90 2.53 -17.51
C THR A 47 9.88 1.38 -17.53
N GLY A 48 10.08 0.43 -18.45
CA GLY A 48 9.31 -0.80 -18.52
C GLY A 48 7.96 -0.62 -19.22
N LYS A 49 7.13 -1.66 -19.15
CA LYS A 49 5.79 -1.71 -19.78
C LYS A 49 4.69 -2.25 -18.84
N ARG A 50 5.01 -2.45 -17.56
CA ARG A 50 4.07 -3.00 -16.56
C ARG A 50 2.91 -2.07 -16.29
N TYR A 51 3.23 -0.79 -16.15
CA TYR A 51 2.27 0.26 -15.89
C TYR A 51 2.03 1.03 -17.19
N ARG A 52 0.83 1.60 -17.35
CA ARG A 52 0.53 2.45 -18.52
C ARG A 52 1.46 3.68 -18.64
N LEU A 53 2.13 4.07 -17.55
CA LEU A 53 3.15 5.13 -17.56
C LEU A 53 4.48 4.69 -18.19
N GLY A 54 4.69 3.39 -18.40
CA GLY A 54 5.90 2.81 -18.97
C GLY A 54 6.26 3.38 -20.34
N GLY A 55 7.50 3.84 -20.48
CA GLY A 55 8.04 4.48 -21.68
C GLY A 55 7.56 5.91 -21.92
N MET A 56 6.76 6.48 -21.02
CA MET A 56 6.27 7.85 -21.16
C MET A 56 7.26 8.86 -20.58
N VAL A 57 7.44 9.96 -21.31
CA VAL A 57 8.31 11.08 -20.91
C VAL A 57 7.50 12.16 -20.19
N LEU A 58 8.02 12.63 -19.07
CA LEU A 58 7.45 13.69 -18.22
C LEU A 58 8.33 14.95 -18.32
N PRO A 59 8.12 15.80 -19.36
CA PRO A 59 9.04 16.87 -19.70
C PRO A 59 9.12 17.98 -18.64
N THR A 60 8.05 18.17 -17.85
CA THR A 60 7.95 19.23 -16.84
C THR A 60 8.30 18.75 -15.43
N PHE A 61 8.59 17.47 -15.26
CA PHE A 61 8.85 16.90 -13.94
C PHE A 61 10.15 17.42 -13.32
N LYS A 62 11.18 17.63 -14.15
CA LYS A 62 12.45 18.23 -13.73
C LYS A 62 12.23 19.62 -13.09
N GLU A 63 11.49 20.49 -13.79
CA GLU A 63 11.18 21.84 -13.32
C GLU A 63 10.44 21.80 -11.98
N TRP A 64 9.52 20.86 -11.81
CA TRP A 64 8.83 20.67 -10.55
C TRP A 64 9.77 20.26 -9.41
N MET A 65 10.68 19.32 -9.64
CA MET A 65 11.66 18.91 -8.64
C MET A 65 12.59 20.07 -8.23
N GLU A 66 13.11 20.80 -9.21
CA GLU A 66 13.97 21.98 -8.99
C GLU A 66 13.23 23.06 -8.20
N LYS A 67 11.99 23.37 -8.58
CA LYS A 67 11.18 24.40 -7.92
C LYS A 67 10.73 23.99 -6.51
N THR A 68 10.37 22.72 -6.32
CA THR A 68 9.77 22.24 -5.07
C THR A 68 10.84 21.91 -4.04
N PHE A 69 11.98 21.35 -4.46
CA PHE A 69 13.00 20.83 -3.56
C PHE A 69 14.34 21.55 -3.66
N GLY A 70 14.57 22.36 -4.69
CA GLY A 70 15.92 22.87 -4.98
C GLY A 70 16.90 21.78 -5.43
N ALA A 71 16.40 20.60 -5.81
CA ALA A 71 17.21 19.48 -6.27
C ALA A 71 17.82 19.79 -7.65
N SER A 72 19.08 19.42 -7.88
CA SER A 72 19.75 19.56 -9.18
C SER A 72 20.10 18.19 -9.75
N LEU A 73 19.94 18.03 -11.07
CA LEU A 73 20.41 16.84 -11.78
C LEU A 73 21.94 16.70 -11.78
N ASP A 74 22.65 17.79 -11.52
CA ASP A 74 24.12 17.81 -11.44
C ASP A 74 24.62 17.13 -10.15
N HIS A 75 23.75 17.02 -9.13
CA HIS A 75 24.07 16.44 -7.83
C HIS A 75 23.32 15.13 -7.64
N LYS A 76 23.95 14.03 -8.07
CA LYS A 76 23.43 12.67 -7.89
C LYS A 76 24.18 11.94 -6.77
N THR A 77 23.48 11.18 -5.94
CA THR A 77 24.13 10.26 -4.98
C THR A 77 24.66 9.01 -5.68
N THR A 78 25.67 8.37 -5.08
CA THR A 78 26.26 7.10 -5.50
C THR A 78 25.94 6.00 -4.48
N SER A 79 24.66 5.63 -4.38
CA SER A 79 24.21 4.51 -3.54
C SER A 79 24.67 3.15 -4.08
N ARG A 80 24.67 2.13 -3.22
CA ARG A 80 25.01 0.73 -3.58
C ARG A 80 24.07 0.20 -4.66
N ALA A 81 24.64 -0.26 -5.77
CA ALA A 81 23.88 -0.87 -6.87
C ALA A 81 23.51 -2.33 -6.59
N THR A 82 24.37 -3.06 -5.87
CA THR A 82 24.22 -4.47 -5.51
C THR A 82 24.59 -4.68 -4.04
N LEU A 83 24.08 -5.74 -3.44
CA LEU A 83 24.45 -6.14 -2.09
C LEU A 83 25.94 -6.52 -2.03
N ASN A 84 26.68 -5.95 -1.08
CA ASN A 84 28.01 -6.44 -0.74
C ASN A 84 27.87 -7.54 0.32
N VAL A 85 27.95 -8.80 -0.11
CA VAL A 85 27.77 -9.98 0.76
C VAL A 85 28.75 -10.00 1.94
N ASN A 86 29.94 -9.40 1.78
CA ASN A 86 30.95 -9.36 2.85
C ASN A 86 30.55 -8.46 4.03
N ASP A 87 29.62 -7.52 3.82
CA ASP A 87 29.14 -6.64 4.89
C ASP A 87 28.04 -7.31 5.72
N VAL A 88 27.46 -8.41 5.23
CA VAL A 88 26.31 -9.06 5.86
C VAL A 88 26.76 -9.92 7.04
N PRO A 89 26.15 -9.78 8.23
CA PRO A 89 26.45 -10.64 9.37
C PRO A 89 26.34 -12.13 8.99
N PRO A 90 27.26 -13.00 9.47
CA PRO A 90 27.21 -14.42 9.14
C PRO A 90 25.92 -15.07 9.66
N SER A 91 25.47 -16.12 8.98
CA SER A 91 24.33 -16.92 9.43
C SER A 91 24.73 -17.78 10.62
N ILE A 92 24.05 -17.63 11.77
CA ILE A 92 24.32 -18.41 12.98
C ILE A 92 23.17 -19.40 13.20
N VAL A 93 23.36 -20.64 12.76
CA VAL A 93 22.35 -21.72 12.83
C VAL A 93 22.99 -23.01 13.35
N LYS A 94 22.30 -23.69 14.28
CA LYS A 94 22.76 -24.99 14.80
C LYS A 94 22.51 -26.10 13.77
N GLU A 95 23.49 -26.99 13.59
CA GLU A 95 23.40 -28.10 12.64
C GLU A 95 22.23 -29.06 12.95
N GLU A 96 21.90 -29.28 14.22
CA GLU A 96 20.76 -30.11 14.63
C GLU A 96 19.42 -29.58 14.07
N PHE A 97 19.23 -28.26 14.05
CA PHE A 97 18.04 -27.66 13.47
C PHE A 97 18.02 -27.82 11.94
N LEU A 98 19.17 -27.68 11.27
CA LEU A 98 19.26 -27.91 9.82
C LEU A 98 18.97 -29.37 9.45
N GLN A 99 19.40 -30.33 10.27
CA GLN A 99 19.06 -31.74 10.10
C GLN A 99 17.55 -31.98 10.22
N ASP A 100 16.90 -31.38 11.22
CA ASP A 100 15.46 -31.47 11.41
C ASP A 100 14.69 -30.81 10.24
N LEU A 101 15.12 -29.65 9.74
CA LEU A 101 14.52 -29.02 8.56
C LEU A 101 14.62 -29.90 7.32
N ARG A 102 15.80 -30.51 7.07
CA ARG A 102 15.99 -31.45 5.95
C ARG A 102 15.11 -32.69 6.10
N ALA A 103 14.97 -33.23 7.31
CA ALA A 103 14.08 -34.36 7.58
C ALA A 103 12.61 -33.99 7.34
N ALA A 104 12.21 -32.77 7.70
CA ALA A 104 10.88 -32.22 7.43
C ALA A 104 10.64 -31.88 5.95
N LYS A 105 11.70 -31.89 5.12
CA LYS A 105 11.69 -31.53 3.68
C LYS A 105 11.22 -30.10 3.41
N ILE A 106 11.50 -29.18 4.33
CA ILE A 106 11.16 -27.77 4.19
C ILE A 106 12.31 -27.06 3.49
N SER A 107 12.00 -26.30 2.44
CA SER A 107 12.99 -25.49 1.72
C SER A 107 13.52 -24.37 2.62
N TYR A 108 14.83 -24.13 2.58
CA TYR A 108 15.49 -23.09 3.35
C TYR A 108 16.72 -22.50 2.64
N SER A 109 17.14 -21.31 3.05
CA SER A 109 18.35 -20.63 2.57
C SER A 109 19.06 -19.91 3.70
N GLN A 110 20.39 -19.95 3.67
CA GLN A 110 21.27 -19.15 4.54
C GLN A 110 22.01 -18.06 3.73
N ASP A 111 21.65 -17.88 2.46
CA ASP A 111 22.32 -16.95 1.57
C ASP A 111 22.06 -15.50 2.00
N ALA A 112 23.09 -14.67 1.87
CA ALA A 112 23.06 -13.30 2.34
C ALA A 112 21.98 -12.46 1.64
N GLU A 113 21.77 -12.66 0.34
CA GLU A 113 20.75 -11.95 -0.44
C GLU A 113 19.34 -12.25 0.08
N ASP A 114 19.02 -13.53 0.29
CA ASP A 114 17.70 -13.96 0.78
C ASP A 114 17.39 -13.41 2.18
N ARG A 115 18.41 -13.41 3.04
CA ARG A 115 18.32 -12.93 4.41
C ARG A 115 18.15 -11.41 4.46
N VAL A 116 18.96 -10.67 3.71
CA VAL A 116 18.89 -9.19 3.68
C VAL A 116 17.57 -8.73 3.08
N PHE A 117 17.09 -9.35 2.00
CA PHE A 117 15.80 -9.00 1.38
C PHE A 117 14.63 -9.10 2.38
N ARG A 118 14.75 -9.99 3.37
CA ARG A 118 13.71 -10.26 4.37
C ARG A 118 13.98 -9.62 5.73
N ALA A 119 14.97 -8.73 5.81
CA ALA A 119 15.34 -8.03 7.04
C ALA A 119 14.62 -6.68 7.21
N HIS A 120 13.79 -6.28 6.25
CA HIS A 120 13.24 -4.92 6.19
C HIS A 120 11.83 -4.86 5.61
N GLY A 121 11.16 -3.74 5.90
CA GLY A 121 10.01 -3.22 5.17
C GLY A 121 10.39 -2.10 4.19
N HIS A 122 9.59 -1.05 4.14
CA HIS A 122 9.77 0.12 3.27
C HIS A 122 9.68 1.43 4.06
N CYS A 123 10.10 1.45 5.33
CA CYS A 123 10.42 2.71 5.99
C CYS A 123 11.65 3.34 5.31
N LEU A 124 11.70 4.66 5.26
CA LEU A 124 12.78 5.46 4.67
C LEU A 124 14.13 5.10 5.29
N HIS A 125 14.17 4.90 6.61
CA HIS A 125 15.40 4.52 7.31
C HIS A 125 15.94 3.17 6.81
N GLU A 126 15.07 2.18 6.65
CA GLU A 126 15.43 0.84 6.16
C GLU A 126 15.97 0.90 4.73
N ILE A 127 15.28 1.64 3.84
CA ILE A 127 15.72 1.85 2.46
C ILE A 127 17.06 2.61 2.42
N PHE A 128 17.26 3.59 3.31
CA PHE A 128 18.51 4.31 3.41
C PHE A 128 19.66 3.39 3.85
N ILE A 129 19.42 2.48 4.81
CA ILE A 129 20.40 1.47 5.24
C ILE A 129 20.78 0.56 4.07
N LEU A 130 19.82 0.05 3.29
CA LEU A 130 20.12 -0.80 2.12
C LEU A 130 21.03 -0.10 1.12
N ARG A 131 20.81 1.20 0.91
CA ARG A 131 21.50 2.01 -0.09
C ARG A 131 22.89 2.45 0.34
N GLU A 132 23.06 2.80 1.62
CA GLU A 132 24.26 3.48 2.11
C GLU A 132 25.04 2.67 3.17
N GLY A 133 24.48 1.55 3.66
CA GLY A 133 25.06 0.80 4.76
C GLY A 133 24.63 -0.67 4.81
N MET A 134 24.45 -1.18 6.02
CA MET A 134 24.01 -2.55 6.29
C MET A 134 23.26 -2.62 7.62
N PHE A 135 22.25 -3.49 7.70
CA PHE A 135 21.57 -3.77 8.96
C PHE A 135 22.51 -4.47 9.93
N LYS A 136 22.47 -4.09 11.20
CA LYS A 136 23.28 -4.75 12.23
C LYS A 136 22.81 -6.17 12.53
N ARG A 137 21.50 -6.41 12.39
CA ARG A 137 20.87 -7.72 12.55
C ARG A 137 20.01 -8.00 11.33
N VAL A 138 20.16 -9.20 10.77
CA VAL A 138 19.33 -9.76 9.70
C VAL A 138 18.89 -11.15 10.13
N PRO A 139 17.84 -11.76 9.54
CA PRO A 139 17.50 -13.16 9.77
C PRO A 139 18.72 -14.06 9.58
N ASP A 140 18.86 -15.11 10.36
CA ASP A 140 19.95 -16.08 10.19
C ASP A 140 19.64 -17.06 9.06
N ILE A 141 18.37 -17.39 8.88
CA ILE A 141 17.90 -18.37 7.90
C ILE A 141 16.51 -17.97 7.41
N VAL A 142 16.23 -18.28 6.16
CA VAL A 142 14.91 -18.14 5.54
C VAL A 142 14.33 -19.54 5.33
N VAL A 143 13.03 -19.71 5.61
CA VAL A 143 12.30 -20.97 5.33
C VAL A 143 11.05 -20.67 4.52
N TRP A 144 10.68 -21.60 3.63
CA TRP A 144 9.51 -21.49 2.75
C TRP A 144 8.54 -22.65 2.96
N PRO A 145 7.62 -22.56 3.94
CA PRO A 145 6.51 -23.51 4.06
C PRO A 145 5.59 -23.42 2.84
N VAL A 146 5.05 -24.57 2.42
CA VAL A 146 4.12 -24.64 1.28
C VAL A 146 2.69 -25.02 1.70
N CYS A 147 2.45 -25.26 2.98
CA CYS A 147 1.14 -25.56 3.56
C CYS A 147 1.12 -25.30 5.07
N HIS A 148 -0.06 -25.42 5.67
CA HIS A 148 -0.29 -25.28 7.12
C HIS A 148 0.60 -26.22 7.96
N GLU A 149 0.70 -27.50 7.58
CA GLU A 149 1.44 -28.51 8.34
C GLU A 149 2.94 -28.21 8.41
N ASP A 150 3.52 -27.59 7.38
CA ASP A 150 4.91 -27.17 7.42
C ASP A 150 5.13 -26.03 8.41
N VAL A 151 4.19 -25.09 8.50
CA VAL A 151 4.22 -24.04 9.53
C VAL A 151 4.14 -24.63 10.94
N VAL A 152 3.27 -25.63 11.15
CA VAL A 152 3.19 -26.37 12.43
C VAL A 152 4.56 -26.95 12.80
N LYS A 153 5.19 -27.69 11.89
CA LYS A 153 6.51 -28.28 12.12
C LYS A 153 7.57 -27.20 12.41
N ILE A 154 7.59 -26.10 11.68
CA ILE A 154 8.58 -25.01 11.91
C ILE A 154 8.41 -24.41 13.31
N VAL A 155 7.18 -24.18 13.75
CA VAL A 155 6.91 -23.63 15.09
C VAL A 155 7.28 -24.63 16.19
N GLU A 156 7.02 -25.93 15.98
CA GLU A 156 7.48 -26.99 16.89
C GLU A 156 9.02 -27.05 16.97
N LEU A 157 9.71 -26.96 15.83
CA LEU A 157 11.17 -26.91 15.78
C LEU A 157 11.71 -25.65 16.45
N ALA A 158 11.05 -24.50 16.30
CA ALA A 158 11.42 -23.28 16.99
C ALA A 158 11.29 -23.42 18.51
N CYS A 159 10.27 -24.12 19.00
CA CYS A 159 10.13 -24.45 20.41
C CYS A 159 11.25 -25.40 20.88
N LYS A 160 11.56 -26.45 20.11
CA LYS A 160 12.61 -27.44 20.40
C LYS A 160 14.01 -26.80 20.49
N HIS A 161 14.31 -25.91 19.55
CA HIS A 161 15.66 -25.34 19.37
C HIS A 161 15.83 -23.93 19.96
N ASN A 162 14.77 -23.38 20.56
CA ASN A 162 14.72 -22.00 21.09
C ASN A 162 15.07 -20.95 20.02
N LEU A 163 14.32 -20.95 18.91
CA LEU A 163 14.47 -20.03 17.80
C LEU A 163 13.54 -18.82 17.96
N CYS A 164 13.90 -17.71 17.31
CA CYS A 164 13.00 -16.58 17.08
C CYS A 164 12.41 -16.69 15.67
N ILE A 165 11.11 -16.50 15.50
CA ILE A 165 10.46 -16.50 14.18
C ILE A 165 9.93 -15.10 13.91
N ILE A 166 10.22 -14.57 12.71
CA ILE A 166 9.58 -13.38 12.15
C ILE A 166 8.82 -13.82 10.89
N PRO A 167 7.46 -13.85 10.91
CA PRO A 167 6.68 -14.16 9.73
C PRO A 167 6.89 -13.08 8.65
N PHE A 168 7.08 -13.52 7.41
CA PHE A 168 7.32 -12.65 6.27
C PHE A 168 6.32 -12.96 5.15
N GLY A 169 5.64 -11.92 4.66
CA GLY A 169 4.71 -12.01 3.55
C GLY A 169 5.23 -11.23 2.34
N GLY A 170 4.61 -10.10 2.06
CA GLY A 170 5.01 -9.22 0.96
C GLY A 170 6.29 -8.41 1.18
N GLY A 171 6.74 -8.25 2.42
CA GLY A 171 7.83 -7.32 2.76
C GLY A 171 7.42 -5.84 2.72
N THR A 172 6.12 -5.54 2.65
CA THR A 172 5.60 -4.17 2.44
C THR A 172 5.32 -3.39 3.72
N SER A 173 5.96 -3.75 4.85
CA SER A 173 5.72 -3.07 6.13
C SER A 173 6.23 -1.63 6.09
N VAL A 174 5.55 -0.71 6.76
CA VAL A 174 5.99 0.69 6.96
C VAL A 174 5.97 1.07 8.45
N SER A 175 6.09 0.06 9.32
CA SER A 175 6.08 0.19 10.79
C SER A 175 7.31 -0.42 11.46
N SER A 176 8.35 -0.77 10.68
CA SER A 176 9.51 -1.56 11.15
C SER A 176 9.18 -2.94 11.72
N ALA A 177 7.98 -3.48 11.47
CA ALA A 177 7.55 -4.78 12.02
C ALA A 177 8.40 -5.99 11.55
N LEU A 178 9.24 -5.81 10.52
CA LEU A 178 10.13 -6.85 9.98
C LEU A 178 11.60 -6.67 10.41
N GLU A 179 11.92 -5.54 11.05
CA GLU A 179 13.26 -5.23 11.52
C GLU A 179 13.65 -6.21 12.64
N CYS A 180 14.83 -6.82 12.51
CA CYS A 180 15.32 -7.75 13.52
C CYS A 180 15.89 -6.98 14.71
N PRO A 181 15.43 -7.24 15.96
CA PRO A 181 15.99 -6.59 17.14
C PRO A 181 17.50 -6.84 17.27
N GLU A 182 18.30 -5.79 17.43
CA GLU A 182 19.77 -5.88 17.47
C GLU A 182 20.28 -6.80 18.59
N GLU A 183 19.57 -6.82 19.71
CA GLU A 183 19.89 -7.59 20.91
C GLU A 183 19.43 -9.06 20.88
N GLU A 184 18.70 -9.48 19.85
CA GLU A 184 18.23 -10.86 19.71
C GLU A 184 19.38 -11.80 19.36
N LYS A 185 19.77 -12.63 20.34
CA LYS A 185 20.90 -13.56 20.27
C LYS A 185 20.52 -14.95 19.73
N ARG A 186 19.24 -15.31 19.75
CA ARG A 186 18.77 -16.58 19.18
C ARG A 186 18.90 -16.53 17.66
N THR A 187 18.93 -17.71 17.04
CA THR A 187 18.77 -17.83 15.59
C THR A 187 17.40 -17.27 15.20
N ILE A 188 17.37 -16.28 14.30
CA ILE A 188 16.16 -15.67 13.75
C ILE A 188 15.83 -16.37 12.44
N VAL A 189 14.63 -16.94 12.37
CA VAL A 189 14.04 -17.55 11.19
C VAL A 189 13.09 -16.56 10.54
N SER A 190 13.38 -16.14 9.32
CA SER A 190 12.38 -15.49 8.47
C SER A 190 11.49 -16.58 7.86
N LEU A 191 10.25 -16.64 8.31
CA LEU A 191 9.26 -17.61 7.80
C LEU A 191 8.50 -16.97 6.65
N ASP A 192 8.95 -17.23 5.42
CA ASP A 192 8.39 -16.63 4.22
C ASP A 192 7.19 -17.44 3.71
N THR A 193 6.01 -16.83 3.82
CA THR A 193 4.73 -17.44 3.45
C THR A 193 4.46 -17.49 1.94
N SER A 194 5.29 -16.87 1.09
CA SER A 194 5.03 -16.69 -0.35
C SER A 194 4.75 -17.96 -1.15
N GLN A 195 5.18 -19.13 -0.68
CA GLN A 195 4.94 -20.42 -1.35
C GLN A 195 3.66 -21.13 -0.89
N MET A 196 3.00 -20.59 0.14
CA MET A 196 1.70 -21.02 0.66
C MET A 196 0.66 -20.02 0.15
N ASN A 197 0.28 -20.14 -1.13
CA ASN A 197 -0.39 -19.10 -1.93
C ASN A 197 -1.60 -19.59 -2.74
N ARG A 198 -2.19 -20.73 -2.36
CA ARG A 198 -3.31 -21.34 -3.09
C ARG A 198 -4.67 -20.83 -2.61
N ILE A 199 -5.60 -20.65 -3.54
CA ILE A 199 -7.03 -20.68 -3.21
C ILE A 199 -7.41 -22.15 -2.97
N LEU A 200 -7.77 -22.49 -1.73
CA LEU A 200 -8.08 -23.86 -1.32
C LEU A 200 -9.46 -24.28 -1.81
N TRP A 201 -10.43 -23.37 -1.72
CA TRP A 201 -11.78 -23.57 -2.25
C TRP A 201 -12.53 -22.25 -2.40
N ILE A 202 -13.53 -22.26 -3.29
CA ILE A 202 -14.49 -21.17 -3.50
C ILE A 202 -15.89 -21.74 -3.21
N ASP A 203 -16.62 -21.08 -2.31
CA ASP A 203 -18.02 -21.36 -2.03
C ASP A 203 -18.88 -20.26 -2.65
N GLU A 204 -19.41 -20.55 -3.84
CA GLU A 204 -20.25 -19.63 -4.60
C GLU A 204 -21.60 -19.35 -3.92
N LYS A 205 -22.11 -20.30 -3.12
CA LYS A 205 -23.41 -20.14 -2.44
C LYS A 205 -23.30 -19.16 -1.28
N ASN A 206 -22.23 -19.27 -0.51
CA ASN A 206 -21.96 -18.40 0.63
C ASN A 206 -21.14 -17.17 0.26
N LEU A 207 -20.64 -17.08 -0.98
CA LEU A 207 -19.78 -16.01 -1.49
C LEU A 207 -18.54 -15.82 -0.60
N THR A 208 -17.83 -16.93 -0.36
CA THR A 208 -16.59 -16.95 0.41
C THR A 208 -15.52 -17.79 -0.29
N ALA A 209 -14.25 -17.46 -0.08
CA ALA A 209 -13.12 -18.27 -0.51
C ALA A 209 -12.19 -18.52 0.67
N CYS A 210 -11.71 -19.75 0.84
CA CYS A 210 -10.61 -20.06 1.77
C CYS A 210 -9.30 -20.08 1.00
N VAL A 211 -8.34 -19.34 1.53
CA VAL A 211 -7.10 -19.04 0.82
C VAL A 211 -5.94 -19.13 1.79
N GLU A 212 -4.83 -19.67 1.30
CA GLU A 212 -3.57 -19.68 2.01
C GLU A 212 -3.03 -18.24 2.17
N ALA A 213 -2.48 -17.96 3.35
CA ALA A 213 -2.18 -16.60 3.80
C ALA A 213 -1.05 -15.91 3.01
N GLY A 214 -0.24 -16.66 2.27
CA GLY A 214 0.88 -16.14 1.50
C GLY A 214 0.51 -15.58 0.12
N ILE A 215 -0.74 -15.78 -0.34
CA ILE A 215 -1.17 -15.24 -1.63
C ILE A 215 -1.06 -13.71 -1.63
N VAL A 216 -0.52 -13.14 -2.71
CA VAL A 216 -0.48 -11.69 -2.92
C VAL A 216 -1.81 -11.19 -3.48
N GLY A 217 -2.17 -9.94 -3.18
CA GLY A 217 -3.46 -9.40 -3.59
C GLY A 217 -3.72 -9.45 -5.09
N GLN A 218 -2.69 -9.17 -5.90
CA GLN A 218 -2.78 -9.26 -7.35
C GLN A 218 -3.13 -10.67 -7.85
N ASP A 219 -2.46 -11.70 -7.33
CA ASP A 219 -2.73 -13.10 -7.73
C ASP A 219 -4.09 -13.58 -7.20
N LEU A 220 -4.48 -13.16 -6.00
CA LEU A 220 -5.79 -13.44 -5.43
C LEU A 220 -6.92 -12.90 -6.32
N GLU A 221 -6.85 -11.64 -6.72
CA GLU A 221 -7.84 -11.03 -7.60
C GLU A 221 -7.83 -11.67 -9.00
N ASN A 222 -6.65 -11.95 -9.57
CA ASN A 222 -6.55 -12.61 -10.88
C ASN A 222 -7.20 -14.00 -10.88
N GLN A 223 -6.88 -14.84 -9.89
CA GLN A 223 -7.44 -16.20 -9.80
C GLN A 223 -8.94 -16.20 -9.49
N LEU A 224 -9.43 -15.30 -8.63
CA LEU A 224 -10.86 -15.17 -8.38
C LEU A 224 -11.62 -14.68 -9.63
N ALA A 225 -11.02 -13.78 -10.40
CA ALA A 225 -11.64 -13.23 -11.61
C ALA A 225 -11.85 -14.30 -12.70
N GLU A 226 -10.98 -15.32 -12.78
CA GLU A 226 -11.18 -16.48 -13.65
C GLU A 226 -12.49 -17.24 -13.32
N SER A 227 -12.92 -17.19 -12.06
CA SER A 227 -14.20 -17.74 -11.58
C SER A 227 -15.33 -16.71 -11.53
N GLY A 228 -15.12 -15.49 -12.05
CA GLY A 228 -16.12 -14.42 -12.06
C GLY A 228 -16.29 -13.69 -10.72
N PHE A 229 -15.35 -13.83 -9.80
CA PHE A 229 -15.37 -13.19 -8.48
C PHE A 229 -14.19 -12.22 -8.25
N CYS A 230 -14.30 -11.37 -7.23
CA CYS A 230 -13.26 -10.49 -6.71
C CYS A 230 -13.39 -10.37 -5.20
N THR A 231 -12.32 -10.00 -4.49
CA THR A 231 -12.45 -9.56 -3.08
C THR A 231 -12.76 -8.06 -3.03
N GLY A 232 -12.18 -7.29 -3.96
CA GLY A 232 -12.25 -5.83 -3.97
C GLY A 232 -11.35 -5.16 -2.93
N HIS A 233 -10.53 -5.94 -2.22
CA HIS A 233 -9.51 -5.43 -1.30
C HIS A 233 -8.26 -5.01 -2.07
N GLU A 234 -8.19 -3.72 -2.41
CA GLU A 234 -7.10 -3.16 -3.20
C GLU A 234 -6.30 -2.14 -2.36
N PRO A 235 -5.40 -2.59 -1.45
CA PRO A 235 -4.40 -1.70 -0.88
C PRO A 235 -3.40 -1.28 -1.96
N ASP A 236 -2.78 -0.11 -1.80
CA ASP A 236 -1.84 0.43 -2.80
C ASP A 236 -0.61 -0.49 -2.99
N SER A 237 -0.33 -1.37 -2.03
CA SER A 237 0.72 -2.40 -2.07
C SER A 237 0.23 -3.77 -2.56
N MET A 238 -0.96 -3.90 -3.17
CA MET A 238 -1.55 -5.21 -3.53
C MET A 238 -0.71 -6.07 -4.49
N GLU A 239 0.20 -5.47 -5.25
CA GLU A 239 1.15 -6.19 -6.12
C GLU A 239 2.08 -7.12 -5.32
N PHE A 240 2.32 -6.80 -4.04
CA PHE A 240 3.30 -7.49 -3.22
C PHE A 240 2.77 -7.91 -1.85
N SER A 241 1.86 -7.14 -1.25
CA SER A 241 1.29 -7.44 0.06
C SER A 241 0.42 -8.70 0.02
N SER A 242 0.53 -9.52 1.08
CA SER A 242 -0.15 -10.81 1.18
C SER A 242 -1.35 -10.78 2.12
N LEU A 243 -2.27 -11.72 1.94
CA LEU A 243 -3.49 -11.86 2.73
C LEU A 243 -3.21 -11.99 4.25
N GLY A 244 -2.22 -12.79 4.63
CA GLY A 244 -1.77 -12.92 6.01
C GLY A 244 -1.19 -11.63 6.57
N GLY A 245 -0.46 -10.88 5.74
CA GLY A 245 0.01 -9.53 6.07
C GLY A 245 -1.14 -8.57 6.35
N TRP A 246 -2.19 -8.59 5.52
CA TRP A 246 -3.38 -7.75 5.72
C TRP A 246 -4.08 -8.03 7.04
N VAL A 247 -4.23 -9.30 7.40
CA VAL A 247 -4.77 -9.70 8.71
C VAL A 247 -3.88 -9.19 9.83
N ALA A 248 -2.56 -9.40 9.72
CA ALA A 248 -1.60 -9.03 10.75
C ALA A 248 -1.52 -7.51 10.99
N THR A 249 -1.80 -6.67 9.99
CA THR A 249 -1.65 -5.19 10.06
C THR A 249 -2.96 -4.42 10.02
N ARG A 250 -4.11 -5.11 9.94
CA ARG A 250 -5.44 -4.48 9.73
C ARG A 250 -5.49 -3.61 8.47
N ALA A 251 -5.03 -4.16 7.34
CA ALA A 251 -4.95 -3.42 6.10
C ALA A 251 -6.30 -2.86 5.63
N SER A 252 -6.23 -1.68 4.99
CA SER A 252 -7.36 -0.99 4.40
C SER A 252 -7.16 -0.89 2.89
N GLY A 253 -8.17 -1.28 2.12
CA GLY A 253 -8.18 -1.15 0.66
C GLY A 253 -8.84 0.14 0.18
N MET A 254 -8.51 0.55 -1.05
CA MET A 254 -9.09 1.71 -1.73
C MET A 254 -10.62 1.65 -1.83
N LYS A 255 -11.18 0.47 -2.12
CA LYS A 255 -12.61 0.29 -2.44
C LYS A 255 -13.48 -0.16 -1.28
N LYS A 256 -12.98 -0.03 -0.06
CA LYS A 256 -13.65 -0.53 1.16
C LYS A 256 -15.06 0.00 1.38
N THR A 257 -15.46 1.11 0.77
CA THR A 257 -16.83 1.63 0.89
C THR A 257 -17.85 0.58 0.45
N ILE A 258 -17.49 -0.25 -0.55
CA ILE A 258 -18.31 -1.37 -1.02
C ILE A 258 -17.95 -2.66 -0.30
N TYR A 259 -16.65 -2.97 -0.18
CA TYR A 259 -16.20 -4.32 0.23
C TYR A 259 -15.88 -4.47 1.72
N GLY A 260 -15.67 -3.36 2.43
CA GLY A 260 -15.18 -3.33 3.81
C GLY A 260 -13.66 -3.31 3.92
N ASN A 261 -13.17 -3.08 5.14
CA ASN A 261 -11.77 -3.31 5.48
C ASN A 261 -11.52 -4.81 5.72
N ILE A 262 -10.27 -5.21 5.96
CA ILE A 262 -9.94 -6.61 6.21
C ILE A 262 -10.76 -7.22 7.36
N GLU A 263 -11.05 -6.46 8.43
CA GLU A 263 -11.88 -6.92 9.55
C GLU A 263 -13.35 -7.17 9.18
N ASP A 264 -13.85 -6.53 8.13
CA ASP A 264 -15.21 -6.75 7.64
C ASP A 264 -15.26 -7.92 6.65
N MET A 265 -14.15 -8.18 5.96
CA MET A 265 -14.03 -9.18 4.89
C MET A 265 -13.70 -10.57 5.41
N VAL A 266 -12.89 -10.67 6.46
CA VAL A 266 -12.49 -11.95 7.05
C VAL A 266 -13.65 -12.62 7.78
N ILE A 267 -13.92 -13.87 7.41
CA ILE A 267 -14.93 -14.73 8.04
C ILE A 267 -14.29 -15.69 9.03
N HIS A 268 -13.12 -16.23 8.69
CA HIS A 268 -12.45 -17.27 9.49
C HIS A 268 -10.93 -17.20 9.32
N ILE A 269 -10.19 -17.50 10.40
CA ILE A 269 -8.73 -17.48 10.45
C ILE A 269 -8.26 -18.78 11.09
N LYS A 270 -7.28 -19.43 10.47
CA LYS A 270 -6.46 -20.48 11.08
C LYS A 270 -5.06 -19.93 11.33
N MET A 271 -4.59 -20.03 12.58
CA MET A 271 -3.29 -19.51 13.00
C MET A 271 -2.54 -20.53 13.84
N VAL A 272 -1.25 -20.70 13.54
CA VAL A 272 -0.33 -21.55 14.31
C VAL A 272 0.39 -20.68 15.35
N THR A 273 0.37 -21.10 16.61
CA THR A 273 1.09 -20.46 17.72
C THR A 273 1.99 -21.48 18.41
N PRO A 274 2.98 -21.05 19.23
CA PRO A 274 3.77 -21.97 20.06
C PRO A 274 2.93 -22.86 20.99
N ARG A 275 1.70 -22.43 21.33
CA ARG A 275 0.78 -23.18 22.21
C ARG A 275 -0.14 -24.14 21.45
N GLY A 276 -0.21 -24.03 20.13
CA GLY A 276 -1.09 -24.83 19.28
C GLY A 276 -1.85 -23.97 18.26
N ILE A 277 -2.85 -24.59 17.63
CA ILE A 277 -3.63 -23.99 16.55
C ILE A 277 -4.82 -23.21 17.13
N VAL A 278 -4.99 -21.97 16.69
CA VAL A 278 -6.15 -21.14 16.98
C VAL A 278 -7.06 -21.14 15.76
N GLU A 279 -8.26 -21.70 15.93
CA GLU A 279 -9.26 -21.84 14.88
C GLU A 279 -10.67 -21.91 15.50
N LYS A 280 -11.67 -21.28 14.85
CA LYS A 280 -13.08 -21.46 15.24
C LYS A 280 -13.64 -22.73 14.62
N ASN A 281 -14.49 -23.45 15.36
CA ASN A 281 -15.10 -24.70 14.89
C ASN A 281 -16.21 -24.54 13.84
N CYS A 282 -16.61 -23.31 13.49
CA CYS A 282 -17.67 -23.08 12.50
C CYS A 282 -17.43 -21.79 11.72
N GLN A 283 -17.98 -21.74 10.50
CA GLN A 283 -17.94 -20.58 9.62
C GLN A 283 -19.35 -20.01 9.48
N VAL A 284 -19.76 -19.23 10.48
CA VAL A 284 -21.07 -18.55 10.48
C VAL A 284 -20.86 -17.04 10.38
N PRO A 285 -21.78 -16.29 9.74
CA PRO A 285 -21.54 -14.89 9.39
C PRO A 285 -21.44 -13.94 10.59
N ARG A 286 -21.96 -14.33 11.76
CA ARG A 286 -21.88 -13.57 13.01
C ARG A 286 -22.09 -14.48 14.21
N MET A 287 -21.32 -14.27 15.27
CA MET A 287 -21.43 -15.02 16.53
C MET A 287 -21.55 -14.10 17.74
N SER A 288 -22.12 -14.63 18.83
CA SER A 288 -22.08 -14.03 20.16
C SER A 288 -21.66 -15.09 21.17
N THR A 289 -20.39 -15.48 21.09
CA THR A 289 -19.80 -16.57 21.89
C THR A 289 -18.66 -16.06 22.76
N GLY A 290 -18.86 -14.90 23.38
CA GLY A 290 -17.81 -14.16 24.10
C GLY A 290 -17.05 -13.17 23.20
N PRO A 291 -15.88 -12.68 23.67
CA PRO A 291 -15.02 -11.81 22.87
C PRO A 291 -14.59 -12.48 21.56
N ASP A 292 -14.61 -11.72 20.46
CA ASP A 292 -14.24 -12.27 19.16
C ASP A 292 -12.72 -12.45 19.06
N ILE A 293 -12.26 -13.71 19.13
CA ILE A 293 -10.85 -14.07 19.06
C ILE A 293 -10.17 -13.67 17.74
N HIS A 294 -10.91 -13.48 16.64
CA HIS A 294 -10.30 -12.99 15.40
C HIS A 294 -9.71 -11.59 15.58
N HIS A 295 -10.30 -10.76 16.44
CA HIS A 295 -9.77 -9.43 16.75
C HIS A 295 -8.53 -9.45 17.66
N PHE A 296 -8.21 -10.58 18.29
CA PHE A 296 -6.94 -10.75 19.01
C PHE A 296 -5.79 -11.06 18.03
N ILE A 297 -6.13 -11.65 16.88
CA ILE A 297 -5.18 -11.98 15.80
C ILE A 297 -5.01 -10.78 14.86
N MET A 298 -6.11 -10.13 14.47
CA MET A 298 -6.04 -8.99 13.56
C MET A 298 -5.32 -7.80 14.19
N GLY A 299 -4.23 -7.35 13.56
CA GLY A 299 -3.38 -6.29 14.12
C GLY A 299 -2.31 -6.80 15.08
N SER A 300 -2.07 -8.12 15.14
CA SER A 300 -1.03 -8.67 16.01
C SER A 300 0.39 -8.51 15.46
N GLU A 301 0.57 -8.06 14.22
CA GLU A 301 1.86 -7.77 13.58
C GLU A 301 2.89 -8.91 13.73
N GLY A 302 2.45 -10.17 13.57
CA GLY A 302 3.33 -11.35 13.65
C GLY A 302 3.82 -11.75 15.06
N THR A 303 3.43 -11.02 16.11
CA THR A 303 3.93 -11.24 17.48
C THR A 303 3.37 -12.48 18.18
N LEU A 304 2.24 -13.01 17.71
CA LEU A 304 1.50 -14.09 18.37
C LEU A 304 1.67 -15.46 17.69
N GLY A 305 2.07 -15.47 16.42
CA GLY A 305 2.14 -16.67 15.59
C GLY A 305 1.94 -16.38 14.11
N VAL A 306 1.67 -17.43 13.33
CA VAL A 306 1.60 -17.39 11.87
C VAL A 306 0.17 -17.66 11.42
N VAL A 307 -0.45 -16.70 10.74
CA VAL A 307 -1.71 -16.91 10.03
C VAL A 307 -1.42 -17.78 8.81
N THR A 308 -2.09 -18.93 8.67
CA THR A 308 -1.82 -19.88 7.57
C THR A 308 -2.93 -19.93 6.54
N GLU A 309 -4.19 -19.86 6.98
CA GLU A 309 -5.36 -19.89 6.11
C GLU A 309 -6.36 -18.84 6.56
N VAL A 310 -7.03 -18.21 5.60
CA VAL A 310 -8.06 -17.19 5.85
C VAL A 310 -9.23 -17.46 4.93
N THR A 311 -10.44 -17.54 5.49
CA THR A 311 -11.67 -17.47 4.71
C THR A 311 -12.12 -16.02 4.62
N ILE A 312 -12.29 -15.51 3.39
CA ILE A 312 -12.69 -14.14 3.11
C ILE A 312 -13.97 -14.10 2.28
N LYS A 313 -14.73 -13.01 2.42
CA LYS A 313 -15.85 -12.70 1.53
C LYS A 313 -15.34 -12.41 0.11
N ILE A 314 -16.08 -12.90 -0.87
CA ILE A 314 -15.91 -12.57 -2.29
C ILE A 314 -17.20 -11.99 -2.84
N ARG A 315 -17.11 -11.30 -3.98
CA ARG A 315 -18.24 -10.69 -4.68
C ARG A 315 -18.13 -11.00 -6.17
N PRO A 316 -19.23 -11.05 -6.92
CA PRO A 316 -19.15 -11.06 -8.38
C PRO A 316 -18.32 -9.87 -8.88
N VAL A 317 -17.51 -10.09 -9.91
CA VAL A 317 -16.77 -9.00 -10.58
C VAL A 317 -17.78 -7.93 -11.02
N PRO A 318 -17.54 -6.64 -10.74
CA PRO A 318 -18.45 -5.58 -11.12
C PRO A 318 -18.62 -5.50 -12.65
N GLU A 319 -19.87 -5.39 -13.11
CA GLU A 319 -20.19 -5.28 -14.54
C GLU A 319 -19.59 -4.01 -15.18
N TYR A 320 -19.59 -2.92 -14.42
CA TYR A 320 -19.21 -1.61 -14.91
C TYR A 320 -18.39 -0.84 -13.87
N GLN A 321 -17.35 -0.16 -14.34
CA GLN A 321 -16.56 0.79 -13.56
C GLN A 321 -16.61 2.17 -14.24
N LYS A 322 -16.69 3.23 -13.44
CA LYS A 322 -16.74 4.61 -13.91
C LYS A 322 -15.83 5.49 -13.05
N TYR A 323 -14.89 6.17 -13.70
CA TYR A 323 -14.08 7.19 -13.04
C TYR A 323 -14.71 8.57 -13.15
N GLY A 324 -14.41 9.42 -12.18
CA GLY A 324 -14.86 10.81 -12.17
C GLY A 324 -13.90 11.69 -11.39
N SER A 325 -14.06 13.00 -11.56
CA SER A 325 -13.40 13.99 -10.70
C SER A 325 -14.26 15.23 -10.50
N VAL A 326 -14.03 15.92 -9.39
CA VAL A 326 -14.67 17.18 -9.02
C VAL A 326 -13.61 18.16 -8.54
N VAL A 327 -13.64 19.39 -9.03
CA VAL A 327 -12.81 20.47 -8.49
C VAL A 327 -13.65 21.35 -7.57
N PHE A 328 -13.10 21.73 -6.43
CA PHE A 328 -13.71 22.65 -5.47
C PHE A 328 -12.90 23.95 -5.35
N PRO A 329 -13.54 25.07 -4.92
CA PRO A 329 -12.86 26.35 -4.76
C PRO A 329 -11.69 26.32 -3.76
N ASN A 330 -11.82 25.51 -2.71
CA ASN A 330 -10.79 25.31 -1.67
C ASN A 330 -11.00 23.98 -0.93
N PHE A 331 -10.02 23.61 -0.11
CA PHE A 331 -9.99 22.35 0.62
C PHE A 331 -11.16 22.20 1.61
N GLU A 332 -11.56 23.29 2.27
CA GLU A 332 -12.66 23.33 3.23
C GLU A 332 -14.00 22.93 2.60
N ARG A 333 -14.28 23.44 1.38
CA ARG A 333 -15.48 23.08 0.61
C ARG A 333 -15.45 21.61 0.20
N GLY A 334 -14.29 21.11 -0.23
CA GLY A 334 -14.11 19.69 -0.54
C GLY A 334 -14.38 18.79 0.67
N VAL A 335 -13.81 19.11 1.84
CA VAL A 335 -14.04 18.34 3.08
C VAL A 335 -15.51 18.37 3.49
N ALA A 336 -16.17 19.54 3.40
CA ALA A 336 -17.59 19.66 3.70
C ALA A 336 -18.46 18.81 2.74
N CYS A 337 -18.08 18.72 1.47
CA CYS A 337 -18.74 17.85 0.50
C CYS A 337 -18.56 16.36 0.86
N LEU A 338 -17.33 15.92 1.12
CA LEU A 338 -17.05 14.54 1.53
C LEU A 338 -17.82 14.16 2.81
N ARG A 339 -17.90 15.09 3.78
CA ARG A 339 -18.72 14.93 4.98
C ARG A 339 -20.19 14.71 4.65
N GLU A 340 -20.74 15.49 3.73
CA GLU A 340 -22.16 15.38 3.35
C GLU A 340 -22.45 14.08 2.59
N VAL A 341 -21.55 13.66 1.70
CA VAL A 341 -21.60 12.35 1.04
C VAL A 341 -21.58 11.22 2.09
N ALA A 342 -20.69 11.29 3.09
CA ALA A 342 -20.63 10.35 4.20
C ALA A 342 -21.85 10.44 5.14
N LYS A 343 -22.47 11.63 5.27
CA LYS A 343 -23.71 11.83 6.02
C LYS A 343 -24.87 11.12 5.35
N GLN A 344 -24.97 11.22 4.03
CA GLN A 344 -26.00 10.57 3.22
C GLN A 344 -25.70 9.09 2.94
N ARG A 345 -24.54 8.57 3.37
CA ARG A 345 -24.09 7.19 3.15
C ARG A 345 -24.11 6.78 1.68
N CYS A 346 -23.76 7.73 0.80
CA CYS A 346 -23.69 7.53 -0.64
C CYS A 346 -22.26 7.76 -1.14
N ALA A 347 -21.25 7.38 -0.35
CA ALA A 347 -19.87 7.39 -0.84
C ALA A 347 -19.73 6.37 -1.99
N PRO A 348 -19.02 6.72 -3.08
CA PRO A 348 -18.72 5.79 -4.16
C PRO A 348 -17.72 4.72 -3.70
N ALA A 349 -17.35 3.78 -4.59
CA ALA A 349 -16.38 2.74 -4.27
C ALA A 349 -15.09 3.34 -3.67
N SER A 350 -14.60 4.42 -4.28
CA SER A 350 -13.54 5.26 -3.73
C SER A 350 -13.78 6.74 -4.00
N ILE A 351 -13.48 7.58 -3.00
CA ILE A 351 -13.46 9.04 -3.07
C ILE A 351 -12.23 9.55 -2.31
N ARG A 352 -11.35 10.28 -3.01
CA ARG A 352 -10.12 10.86 -2.44
C ARG A 352 -10.05 12.34 -2.76
N LEU A 353 -9.96 13.19 -1.73
CA LEU A 353 -9.83 14.64 -1.86
C LEU A 353 -8.38 15.05 -1.65
N VAL A 354 -7.70 15.45 -2.72
CA VAL A 354 -6.31 15.91 -2.69
C VAL A 354 -6.25 17.43 -2.56
N ASP A 355 -5.27 17.92 -1.79
CA ASP A 355 -5.03 19.36 -1.67
C ASP A 355 -4.45 20.00 -2.95
N ASN A 356 -4.22 21.31 -2.93
CA ASN A 356 -3.68 22.02 -4.08
C ASN A 356 -2.29 21.52 -4.49
N ALA A 357 -1.41 21.23 -3.54
CA ALA A 357 -0.03 20.79 -3.84
C ALA A 357 -0.04 19.48 -4.63
N GLN A 358 -0.86 18.51 -4.24
CA GLN A 358 -1.04 17.26 -5.00
C GLN A 358 -1.73 17.49 -6.36
N PHE A 359 -2.71 18.38 -6.43
CA PHE A 359 -3.31 18.74 -7.72
C PHE A 359 -2.27 19.36 -8.68
N GLN A 360 -1.43 20.28 -8.19
CA GLN A 360 -0.36 20.86 -9.01
C GLN A 360 0.65 19.80 -9.43
N PHE A 361 1.05 18.90 -8.51
CA PHE A 361 1.91 17.77 -8.81
C PHE A 361 1.35 16.92 -9.97
N GLY A 362 0.07 16.60 -9.94
CA GLY A 362 -0.61 15.86 -11.02
C GLY A 362 -0.47 16.52 -12.40
N LYS A 363 -0.38 17.86 -12.48
CA LYS A 363 -0.14 18.58 -13.74
C LYS A 363 1.28 18.41 -14.27
N TYR A 364 2.27 18.25 -13.39
CA TYR A 364 3.67 18.08 -13.79
C TYR A 364 3.97 16.66 -14.26
N VAL A 365 3.14 15.70 -13.85
CA VAL A 365 3.13 14.31 -14.31
C VAL A 365 2.14 14.14 -15.49
N ASP A 366 1.51 15.22 -15.97
CA ASP A 366 0.54 15.17 -17.06
C ASP A 366 1.20 14.99 -18.44
N LEU A 367 0.70 14.00 -19.15
CA LEU A 367 1.22 13.45 -20.41
C LEU A 367 0.62 14.15 -21.64
N LEU A 368 -0.50 14.87 -21.47
CA LEU A 368 -1.27 15.49 -22.56
C LEU A 368 -0.83 16.90 -22.96
N ARG A 369 0.35 17.38 -22.53
CA ARG A 369 0.98 18.55 -23.18
C ARG A 369 1.39 18.29 -24.65
N GLN A 370 1.26 17.05 -25.15
CA GLN A 370 1.55 16.71 -26.56
C GLN A 370 0.33 16.73 -27.51
N ILE A 371 -0.91 16.85 -27.02
CA ILE A 371 -2.07 17.17 -27.89
C ILE A 371 -2.54 18.55 -27.52
N SER A 372 -2.21 19.51 -28.37
CA SER A 372 -2.65 20.91 -28.43
C SER A 372 -3.95 21.23 -27.66
N LEU A 373 -3.85 21.37 -26.34
CA LEU A 373 -4.91 21.93 -25.50
C LEU A 373 -4.64 23.43 -25.45
N SER A 374 -5.33 24.09 -26.38
CA SER A 374 -5.58 25.53 -26.39
C SER A 374 -5.54 26.11 -24.97
N LYS A 375 -4.80 27.20 -24.80
CA LYS A 375 -4.77 28.06 -23.61
C LYS A 375 -6.16 28.50 -23.09
N GLY A 376 -7.26 28.14 -23.78
CA GLY A 376 -8.64 28.49 -23.44
C GLY A 376 -9.41 27.46 -22.60
N PHE A 377 -9.14 26.14 -22.69
CA PHE A 377 -10.08 25.14 -22.12
C PHE A 377 -10.04 25.06 -20.58
N ASN A 378 -8.85 25.14 -19.98
CA ASN A 378 -8.72 25.21 -18.51
C ASN A 378 -9.11 26.59 -17.94
N LEU A 379 -8.96 27.68 -18.71
CA LEU A 379 -9.38 29.01 -18.27
C LEU A 379 -10.91 29.20 -18.25
N LEU A 380 -11.65 28.43 -19.04
CA LEU A 380 -13.12 28.53 -19.13
C LEU A 380 -13.84 27.69 -18.06
N LEU A 381 -13.35 26.50 -17.71
CA LEU A 381 -13.95 25.62 -16.69
C LEU A 381 -13.69 26.09 -15.25
N PHE A 382 -12.53 26.70 -14.98
CA PHE A 382 -12.17 27.24 -13.66
C PHE A 382 -12.50 28.72 -13.48
N LYS A 383 -13.34 29.31 -14.33
CA LYS A 383 -13.70 30.73 -14.24
C LYS A 383 -14.22 31.05 -12.83
N GLY A 384 -13.38 31.70 -12.03
CA GLY A 384 -13.68 32.12 -10.66
C GLY A 384 -12.98 31.36 -9.53
N PHE A 385 -12.24 30.27 -9.80
CA PHE A 385 -11.46 29.59 -8.76
C PHE A 385 -10.00 30.04 -8.78
N ASP A 386 -9.43 30.29 -7.61
CA ASP A 386 -8.01 30.59 -7.49
C ASP A 386 -7.19 29.30 -7.63
N PRO A 387 -6.30 29.22 -8.65
CA PRO A 387 -5.52 28.03 -8.93
C PRO A 387 -4.56 27.63 -7.81
N ASN A 388 -4.27 28.52 -6.85
CA ASN A 388 -3.34 28.25 -5.75
C ASN A 388 -4.01 27.63 -4.51
N ILE A 389 -5.34 27.63 -4.46
CA ILE A 389 -6.09 27.11 -3.29
C ILE A 389 -7.10 26.03 -3.66
N LEU A 390 -7.47 25.91 -4.94
CA LEU A 390 -8.42 24.89 -5.38
C LEU A 390 -7.94 23.48 -5.02
N CYS A 391 -8.88 22.57 -4.84
CA CYS A 391 -8.60 21.16 -4.56
C CYS A 391 -9.44 20.25 -5.47
N VAL A 392 -9.08 18.97 -5.53
CA VAL A 392 -9.73 18.01 -6.44
C VAL A 392 -10.12 16.75 -5.68
N ALA A 393 -11.33 16.25 -5.92
CA ALA A 393 -11.74 14.91 -5.54
C ALA A 393 -11.68 13.98 -6.75
N THR A 394 -11.04 12.82 -6.62
CA THR A 394 -11.10 11.71 -7.59
C THR A 394 -12.12 10.69 -7.12
N LEU A 395 -12.90 10.15 -8.06
CA LEU A 395 -14.04 9.28 -7.80
C LEU A 395 -13.91 7.99 -8.62
N LEU A 396 -14.24 6.86 -8.01
CA LEU A 396 -14.39 5.57 -8.67
C LEU A 396 -15.70 4.95 -8.21
N PHE A 397 -16.57 4.64 -9.16
CA PHE A 397 -17.81 3.91 -8.97
C PHE A 397 -17.68 2.54 -9.63
N GLU A 398 -18.26 1.51 -9.03
CA GLU A 398 -18.34 0.19 -9.64
C GLU A 398 -19.55 -0.61 -9.20
N GLY A 399 -20.04 -1.50 -10.07
CA GLY A 399 -21.22 -2.32 -9.86
C GLY A 399 -22.06 -2.44 -11.13
N ASP A 400 -23.36 -2.66 -10.97
CA ASP A 400 -24.31 -2.69 -12.09
C ASP A 400 -24.36 -1.32 -12.78
N ARG A 401 -24.32 -1.31 -14.12
CA ARG A 401 -24.17 -0.06 -14.89
C ARG A 401 -25.22 1.01 -14.55
N GLU A 402 -26.48 0.62 -14.44
CA GLU A 402 -27.57 1.56 -14.14
C GLU A 402 -27.43 2.19 -12.74
N LYS A 403 -27.10 1.38 -11.74
CA LYS A 403 -26.88 1.86 -10.36
C LYS A 403 -25.69 2.80 -10.28
N VAL A 404 -24.60 2.46 -10.99
CA VAL A 404 -23.40 3.30 -11.06
C VAL A 404 -23.74 4.68 -11.60
N LEU A 405 -24.47 4.78 -12.71
CA LEU A 405 -24.81 6.08 -13.32
C LEU A 405 -25.77 6.91 -12.45
N GLN A 406 -26.73 6.27 -11.77
CA GLN A 406 -27.61 6.96 -10.83
C GLN A 406 -26.84 7.47 -9.61
N HIS A 407 -25.92 6.66 -9.08
CA HIS A 407 -25.08 7.01 -7.94
C HIS A 407 -24.07 8.11 -8.28
N GLU A 408 -23.46 8.05 -9.48
CA GLU A 408 -22.60 9.10 -10.03
C GLU A 408 -23.33 10.45 -10.01
N LYS A 409 -24.53 10.50 -10.60
CA LYS A 409 -25.36 11.71 -10.60
C LYS A 409 -25.63 12.23 -9.19
N GLN A 410 -26.01 11.36 -8.26
CA GLN A 410 -26.28 11.75 -6.88
C GLN A 410 -25.05 12.42 -6.22
N VAL A 411 -23.86 11.85 -6.38
CA VAL A 411 -22.62 12.40 -5.80
C VAL A 411 -22.27 13.75 -6.42
N TYR A 412 -22.40 13.89 -7.74
CA TYR A 412 -22.19 15.17 -8.43
C TYR A 412 -23.21 16.24 -8.00
N ASP A 413 -24.48 15.89 -7.85
CA ASP A 413 -25.53 16.81 -7.38
C ASP A 413 -25.26 17.30 -5.94
N ILE A 414 -24.70 16.44 -5.07
CA ILE A 414 -24.23 16.85 -3.74
C ILE A 414 -23.05 17.81 -3.89
N ALA A 415 -22.06 17.47 -4.71
CA ALA A 415 -20.87 18.29 -4.89
C ALA A 415 -21.17 19.70 -5.40
N THR A 416 -22.16 19.86 -6.30
CA THR A 416 -22.60 21.17 -6.77
C THR A 416 -23.06 22.10 -5.64
N LYS A 417 -23.67 21.57 -4.58
CA LYS A 417 -24.11 22.36 -3.40
C LYS A 417 -22.93 22.95 -2.61
N PHE A 418 -21.74 22.40 -2.78
CA PHE A 418 -20.49 22.88 -2.17
C PHE A 418 -19.61 23.66 -3.15
N GLY A 419 -20.16 24.03 -4.32
CA GLY A 419 -19.42 24.70 -5.39
C GLY A 419 -18.50 23.77 -6.18
N GLY A 420 -18.71 22.45 -6.10
CA GLY A 420 -17.97 21.47 -6.89
C GLY A 420 -18.36 21.50 -8.36
N LEU A 421 -17.36 21.50 -9.24
CA LEU A 421 -17.53 21.43 -10.69
C LEU A 421 -16.95 20.11 -11.20
N ALA A 422 -17.67 19.43 -12.10
CA ALA A 422 -17.17 18.21 -12.71
C ALA A 422 -15.91 18.49 -13.54
N ALA A 423 -14.86 17.71 -13.31
CA ALA A 423 -13.55 17.90 -13.92
C ALA A 423 -13.15 16.75 -14.86
N GLY A 424 -14.11 15.89 -15.24
CA GLY A 424 -13.92 14.85 -16.25
C GLY A 424 -13.39 13.52 -15.69
N GLU A 425 -13.63 12.46 -16.47
CA GLU A 425 -13.24 11.08 -16.15
C GLU A 425 -11.72 10.86 -16.20
N ASP A 426 -11.05 11.46 -17.18
CA ASP A 426 -9.60 11.29 -17.38
C ASP A 426 -8.77 11.72 -16.18
N ASN A 427 -9.16 12.79 -15.48
CA ASN A 427 -8.52 13.22 -14.22
C ASN A 427 -8.70 12.16 -13.11
N GLY A 428 -9.89 11.58 -13.00
CA GLY A 428 -10.19 10.51 -12.06
C GLY A 428 -9.33 9.29 -12.31
N GLN A 429 -9.38 8.75 -13.53
CA GLN A 429 -8.62 7.56 -13.92
C GLN A 429 -7.11 7.75 -13.71
N ARG A 430 -6.57 8.92 -14.05
CA ARG A 430 -5.15 9.25 -13.83
C ARG A 430 -4.77 9.24 -12.35
N GLY A 431 -5.58 9.85 -11.48
CA GLY A 431 -5.30 9.86 -10.05
C GLY A 431 -5.20 8.45 -9.47
N TYR A 432 -6.12 7.56 -9.86
CA TYR A 432 -6.07 6.15 -9.45
C TYR A 432 -4.87 5.40 -10.02
N MET A 433 -4.50 5.65 -11.28
CA MET A 433 -3.30 5.04 -11.85
C MET A 433 -2.00 5.49 -11.18
N LEU A 434 -1.88 6.76 -10.79
CA LEU A 434 -0.69 7.29 -10.13
C LEU A 434 -0.44 6.67 -8.76
N THR A 435 -1.49 6.16 -8.11
CA THR A 435 -1.42 5.53 -6.79
C THR A 435 -0.36 4.41 -6.72
N PHE A 436 -0.28 3.55 -7.74
CA PHE A 436 0.69 2.44 -7.80
C PHE A 436 2.10 2.88 -8.20
N VAL A 437 2.26 4.09 -8.72
CA VAL A 437 3.54 4.57 -9.27
C VAL A 437 4.25 5.54 -8.32
N ILE A 438 3.52 6.20 -7.40
CA ILE A 438 4.09 7.17 -6.45
C ILE A 438 5.20 6.56 -5.59
N ALA A 439 5.09 5.30 -5.18
CA ALA A 439 6.12 4.63 -4.39
C ALA A 439 7.50 4.57 -5.12
N TYR A 440 7.51 4.50 -6.46
CA TYR A 440 8.73 4.52 -7.26
C TYR A 440 9.41 5.90 -7.31
N LEU A 441 8.69 6.99 -7.00
CA LEU A 441 9.26 8.34 -6.93
C LEU A 441 10.20 8.51 -5.73
N ARG A 442 10.02 7.71 -4.68
CA ARG A 442 10.92 7.69 -3.52
C ARG A 442 12.35 7.36 -3.94
N ASP A 443 12.53 6.29 -4.73
CA ASP A 443 13.84 5.86 -5.22
C ASP A 443 14.50 6.95 -6.08
N LEU A 444 13.71 7.63 -6.92
CA LEU A 444 14.18 8.78 -7.70
C LEU A 444 14.58 9.95 -6.79
N GLY A 445 13.78 10.25 -5.79
CA GLY A 445 14.10 11.30 -4.81
C GLY A 445 15.43 11.03 -4.14
N LEU A 446 15.63 9.79 -3.67
CA LEU A 446 16.87 9.35 -3.01
C LEU A 446 18.09 9.56 -3.91
N ASP A 447 17.98 9.25 -5.21
CA ASP A 447 19.02 9.49 -6.21
C ASP A 447 19.46 10.98 -6.31
N TYR A 448 18.60 11.93 -5.91
CA TYR A 448 18.83 13.37 -5.98
C TYR A 448 18.72 14.07 -4.61
N TYR A 449 19.09 13.38 -3.54
CA TYR A 449 19.11 13.90 -2.17
C TYR A 449 17.75 14.41 -1.65
N VAL A 450 16.65 13.92 -2.22
CA VAL A 450 15.29 14.17 -1.74
C VAL A 450 14.81 12.95 -0.98
N ILE A 451 14.71 13.08 0.33
CA ILE A 451 14.15 12.05 1.21
C ILE A 451 12.68 12.35 1.49
N GLY A 452 11.87 11.31 1.65
CA GLY A 452 10.46 11.50 1.97
C GLY A 452 9.76 10.23 2.39
N GLU A 453 8.63 10.41 3.05
CA GLU A 453 7.80 9.34 3.57
C GLU A 453 6.33 9.78 3.59
N SER A 454 5.42 8.83 3.39
CA SER A 454 4.01 9.00 3.71
C SER A 454 3.72 8.53 5.14
N PHE A 455 2.80 9.20 5.82
CA PHE A 455 2.24 8.73 7.09
C PHE A 455 0.77 9.10 7.19
N GLU A 456 0.07 8.46 8.10
CA GLU A 456 -1.38 8.56 8.16
C GLU A 456 -1.95 8.71 9.57
N THR A 457 -3.21 9.11 9.63
CA THR A 457 -4.01 9.08 10.86
C THR A 457 -5.49 8.98 10.55
N SER A 458 -6.33 8.65 11.54
CA SER A 458 -7.78 8.83 11.44
C SER A 458 -8.31 9.83 12.46
N VAL A 459 -9.32 10.63 12.09
CA VAL A 459 -9.78 11.76 12.89
C VAL A 459 -11.29 12.02 12.75
N PRO A 460 -11.99 12.51 13.79
CA PRO A 460 -13.35 13.01 13.68
C PRO A 460 -13.49 14.17 12.67
N TRP A 461 -14.64 14.24 11.98
CA TRP A 461 -14.93 15.23 10.93
C TRP A 461 -14.68 16.68 11.32
N ASP A 462 -15.00 17.06 12.56
CA ASP A 462 -14.85 18.42 13.08
C ASP A 462 -13.38 18.84 13.30
N ARG A 463 -12.45 17.88 13.24
CA ARG A 463 -11.02 18.08 13.48
C ARG A 463 -10.17 18.01 12.20
N VAL A 464 -10.73 17.55 11.09
CA VAL A 464 -10.01 17.29 9.82
C VAL A 464 -9.22 18.53 9.36
N LEU A 465 -9.88 19.68 9.24
CA LEU A 465 -9.27 20.89 8.71
C LEU A 465 -8.15 21.43 9.60
N ASP A 466 -8.40 21.45 10.92
CA ASP A 466 -7.42 21.91 11.91
C ASP A 466 -6.21 20.98 11.94
N LEU A 467 -6.42 19.66 11.89
CA LEU A 467 -5.32 18.69 11.87
C LEU A 467 -4.47 18.86 10.61
N CYS A 468 -5.09 18.91 9.42
CA CYS A 468 -4.36 19.11 8.17
C CYS A 468 -3.50 20.37 8.17
N ARG A 469 -4.08 21.50 8.59
CA ARG A 469 -3.36 22.78 8.65
C ARG A 469 -2.21 22.73 9.66
N ASN A 470 -2.51 22.32 10.90
CA ASN A 470 -1.54 22.35 11.99
C ASN A 470 -0.39 21.37 11.78
N VAL A 471 -0.64 20.20 11.18
CA VAL A 471 0.41 19.22 10.85
C VAL A 471 1.33 19.76 9.77
N LYS A 472 0.79 20.34 8.68
CA LYS A 472 1.60 20.96 7.63
C LYS A 472 2.47 22.09 8.16
N GLU A 473 1.88 22.98 8.96
CA GLU A 473 2.61 24.07 9.62
C GLU A 473 3.67 23.56 10.58
N ARG A 474 3.39 22.48 11.33
CA ARG A 474 4.37 21.86 12.23
C ARG A 474 5.57 21.32 11.46
N ILE A 475 5.33 20.61 10.35
CA ILE A 475 6.40 20.03 9.51
C ILE A 475 7.31 21.14 8.98
N VAL A 476 6.72 22.19 8.40
CA VAL A 476 7.49 23.33 7.85
C VAL A 476 8.31 24.01 8.95
N ARG A 477 7.72 24.24 10.13
CA ARG A 477 8.41 24.87 11.26
C ARG A 477 9.57 24.02 11.78
N GLU A 478 9.36 22.74 12.02
CA GLU A 478 10.38 21.81 12.50
C GLU A 478 11.54 21.66 11.50
N CYS A 479 11.24 21.58 10.20
CA CYS A 479 12.28 21.59 9.17
C CYS A 479 13.09 22.89 9.20
N LYS A 480 12.44 24.05 9.31
CA LYS A 480 13.15 25.33 9.41
C LYS A 480 14.06 25.39 10.64
N GLU A 481 13.56 24.97 11.80
CA GLU A 481 14.33 24.94 13.06
C GLU A 481 15.54 23.99 13.00
N LYS A 482 15.43 22.89 12.24
CA LYS A 482 16.52 21.93 11.99
C LYS A 482 17.45 22.33 10.83
N GLY A 483 17.36 23.57 10.34
CA GLY A 483 18.29 24.11 9.33
C GLY A 483 18.03 23.64 7.90
N VAL A 484 16.81 23.18 7.57
CA VAL A 484 16.47 22.81 6.20
C VAL A 484 16.36 24.06 5.33
N GLN A 485 17.12 24.08 4.24
CA GLN A 485 17.27 25.27 3.39
C GLN A 485 16.02 25.59 2.57
N PHE A 486 15.32 24.56 2.07
CA PHE A 486 14.09 24.70 1.28
C PHE A 486 12.87 24.29 2.12
N ALA A 487 11.73 24.96 1.90
CA ALA A 487 10.50 24.55 2.54
C ALA A 487 10.16 23.10 2.13
N PRO A 488 9.85 22.18 3.07
CA PRO A 488 9.52 20.82 2.72
C PRO A 488 8.20 20.77 1.94
N LEU A 489 8.06 19.82 1.03
CA LEU A 489 6.74 19.49 0.48
C LEU A 489 5.94 18.82 1.59
N SER A 490 4.90 19.51 2.07
CA SER A 490 3.96 18.98 3.05
C SER A 490 2.55 19.09 2.48
N THR A 491 2.03 17.94 2.06
CA THR A 491 0.71 17.82 1.42
C THR A 491 -0.14 16.80 2.15
N SER A 492 -1.46 16.89 1.98
CA SER A 492 -2.41 15.94 2.54
C SER A 492 -3.52 15.60 1.56
N GLU A 493 -4.06 14.39 1.70
CA GLU A 493 -5.33 14.00 1.09
C GLU A 493 -6.30 13.44 2.13
N VAL A 494 -7.61 13.52 1.83
CA VAL A 494 -8.68 12.94 2.66
C VAL A 494 -9.36 11.82 1.89
N CYS A 495 -9.39 10.63 2.48
CA CYS A 495 -10.21 9.53 2.00
C CYS A 495 -11.42 9.41 2.93
N SER A 496 -12.64 9.31 2.39
CA SER A 496 -13.80 9.12 3.27
C SER A 496 -13.72 7.74 3.93
N TRP A 497 -13.67 7.69 5.26
CA TRP A 497 -13.77 6.44 6.00
C TRP A 497 -15.10 6.37 6.75
N MET A 498 -15.68 5.17 6.81
CA MET A 498 -16.64 4.81 7.85
C MET A 498 -15.97 3.78 8.74
N ALA A 499 -15.19 4.22 9.74
CA ALA A 499 -14.71 3.30 10.76
C ALA A 499 -15.89 2.84 11.65
N LYS A 500 -16.04 1.53 11.87
CA LYS A 500 -16.73 1.03 13.07
C LYS A 500 -15.68 0.97 14.19
N THR A 501 -15.67 1.97 15.07
CA THR A 501 -14.95 1.85 16.34
C THR A 501 -15.75 0.96 17.29
N ILE A 502 -15.20 -0.20 17.68
CA ILE A 502 -15.74 -1.01 18.78
C ILE A 502 -15.28 -0.35 20.08
N ASN A 503 -16.14 0.46 20.69
CA ASN A 503 -15.94 0.92 22.06
C ASN A 503 -16.74 0.02 23.01
N HIS A 504 -16.06 -0.69 23.91
CA HIS A 504 -16.63 -1.71 24.81
C HIS A 504 -17.65 -1.18 25.85
N LYS A 505 -18.01 0.10 25.83
CA LYS A 505 -19.00 0.68 26.76
C LYS A 505 -20.27 1.25 26.14
N THR A 506 -20.39 1.36 24.81
CA THR A 506 -21.63 1.78 24.15
C THR A 506 -21.46 1.59 22.64
N GLN A 507 -22.47 1.06 21.94
CA GLN A 507 -22.55 1.12 20.47
C GLN A 507 -22.70 2.59 20.02
N ILE A 508 -21.59 3.33 19.98
CA ILE A 508 -21.54 4.65 19.34
C ILE A 508 -20.91 4.43 17.96
N HIS A 509 -21.69 4.67 16.91
CA HIS A 509 -21.19 4.68 15.53
C HIS A 509 -20.40 5.98 15.32
N GLY A 510 -19.11 5.98 15.65
CA GLY A 510 -18.21 7.12 15.42
C GLY A 510 -17.69 7.13 13.99
N LYS A 511 -17.98 8.17 13.21
CA LYS A 511 -17.42 8.39 11.87
C LYS A 511 -16.02 9.02 12.02
N GLN A 512 -14.99 8.38 11.46
CA GLN A 512 -13.61 8.88 11.42
C GLN A 512 -13.14 8.81 9.97
N ASP A 513 -12.44 9.83 9.48
CA ASP A 513 -11.75 9.85 8.17
C ASP A 513 -10.27 9.62 8.33
N PHE A 514 -9.61 9.22 7.26
CA PHE A 514 -8.16 9.05 7.24
C PHE A 514 -7.50 10.16 6.44
N LEU A 515 -6.42 10.64 7.02
CA LEU A 515 -5.56 11.65 6.44
C LEU A 515 -4.24 10.98 6.12
N SER A 516 -3.86 11.00 4.85
CA SER A 516 -2.52 10.67 4.43
C SER A 516 -1.75 11.97 4.24
N PHE A 517 -0.55 12.02 4.81
CA PHE A 517 0.41 13.10 4.66
C PHE A 517 1.63 12.55 3.95
N THR A 518 2.17 13.30 3.00
CA THR A 518 3.47 12.97 2.41
C THR A 518 4.43 14.11 2.66
N ILE A 519 5.60 13.79 3.20
CA ILE A 519 6.71 14.72 3.39
C ILE A 519 7.78 14.35 2.39
N TYR A 520 8.25 15.32 1.60
CA TYR A 520 9.51 15.22 0.87
C TYR A 520 10.39 16.43 1.20
N LYS A 521 11.68 16.19 1.37
CA LYS A 521 12.69 17.18 1.77
C LYS A 521 13.98 16.94 0.99
N ALA A 522 14.55 18.00 0.41
CA ALA A 522 15.94 17.98 -0.04
C ALA A 522 16.90 18.14 1.16
N THR A 523 17.93 17.31 1.19
CA THR A 523 19.09 17.48 2.07
C THR A 523 20.28 17.95 1.24
N SER A 524 20.67 19.21 1.37
CA SER A 524 21.99 19.66 0.93
C SER A 524 23.02 19.17 1.95
N PHE A 525 23.77 18.11 1.64
CA PHE A 525 25.01 17.82 2.34
C PHE A 525 26.09 18.71 1.71
N THR A 526 26.37 19.84 2.34
CA THR A 526 27.63 20.59 2.16
C THR A 526 28.49 20.41 3.39
#